data_AF-A0A3M2BH19-F1
#
_entry.id   AF-A0A3M2BH19-F1
#
_cell.length_a   1.000
_cell.length_b   1.000
_cell.length_c   1.000
_cell.angle_alpha   90.00
_cell.angle_beta   90.00
_cell.angle_gamma   90.00
#
_symmetry.space_group_name_H-M   'P 1'
#
loop_
_entity.id
_entity.type
_entity.pdbx_description
1 polymer ?
#
loop_
_entity_poly.entity_id
_entity_poly.type
_entity_poly.pdbx_seq_one_letter_code
_entity_poly.pdbx_strand_id
1 'polypeptide(L)'
;MSGGPEQGSMQDSSRLEVVEMNKPMASRGISALILLAFAGQALADITPPPFLATNGSRAFTFSATEAPKEFQLAASNEDAPGAYPAISTDFTGRVLVHGINSSGGGTFYQLRGNPSNLWLDPIASTQSAYHSFTYVGERMFGVKNFQGSLDEIVELNPYTFAEVGSFGIFDLGIGGLAYVPNLNEFVVSDTRTNSFYGIAYDGGGDRGSVRLIGHAGMRWGANGLEYHDGVVYGTAIRGEDMQLVFGSVDLDTGHFTVERVLGEAERGAVGFGFVPAPGSVALLGLGGMLAARRRR
;
A
#
# COMPACT_ATOMS: atom_id res chain seq x y z
N MET A 1 55.64 14.45 -53.03
CA MET A 1 54.70 15.05 -52.07
C MET A 1 55.27 14.74 -50.68
N SER A 2 56.23 15.54 -50.19
CA SER A 2 56.04 16.57 -49.13
C SER A 2 55.39 15.94 -47.87
N GLY A 3 56.05 15.70 -46.73
CA GLY A 3 57.07 16.50 -46.01
C GLY A 3 56.37 17.66 -45.30
N GLY A 4 56.35 17.83 -43.98
CA GLY A 4 56.98 17.14 -42.85
C GLY A 4 56.32 17.56 -41.51
N PRO A 5 56.88 17.16 -40.36
CA PRO A 5 56.41 17.56 -39.02
C PRO A 5 57.28 18.69 -38.43
N GLU A 6 56.66 19.68 -37.78
CA GLU A 6 57.38 20.71 -37.02
C GLU A 6 57.24 20.47 -35.51
N GLN A 7 58.39 20.18 -34.90
CA GLN A 7 58.68 20.40 -33.49
C GLN A 7 59.18 21.84 -33.32
N GLY A 8 58.75 22.52 -32.25
CA GLY A 8 59.29 23.80 -31.82
C GLY A 8 59.31 23.88 -30.30
N SER A 9 60.47 23.58 -29.71
CA SER A 9 60.83 23.92 -28.33
C SER A 9 61.45 25.31 -28.29
N MET A 10 61.17 26.13 -27.27
CA MET A 10 62.21 26.89 -26.58
C MET A 10 61.69 27.51 -25.28
N GLN A 11 62.50 27.34 -24.25
CA GLN A 11 62.46 28.02 -22.97
C GLN A 11 62.63 29.53 -23.15
N ASP A 12 61.97 30.33 -22.32
CA ASP A 12 62.63 31.52 -21.78
C ASP A 12 62.23 31.77 -20.33
N SER A 13 63.18 32.36 -19.64
CA SER A 13 63.40 32.50 -18.22
C SER A 13 63.14 33.93 -17.76
N SER A 14 63.18 34.14 -16.44
CA SER A 14 63.14 35.43 -15.72
C SER A 14 61.72 36.01 -15.54
N ARG A 15 61.35 36.69 -14.45
CA ARG A 15 62.10 37.31 -13.34
C ARG A 15 61.11 37.65 -12.22
N LEU A 16 61.63 37.76 -11.00
CA LEU A 16 60.98 38.20 -9.76
C LEU A 16 60.26 39.56 -9.88
N GLU A 17 59.18 39.76 -9.11
CA GLU A 17 59.10 40.84 -8.10
C GLU A 17 57.96 40.63 -7.09
N VAL A 18 58.30 40.88 -5.82
CA VAL A 18 57.42 40.94 -4.66
C VAL A 18 57.05 42.41 -4.45
N VAL A 19 55.77 42.72 -4.28
CA VAL A 19 55.33 43.98 -3.64
C VAL A 19 54.21 43.66 -2.65
N GLU A 20 54.54 43.67 -1.36
CA GLU A 20 53.59 43.93 -0.29
C GLU A 20 53.25 45.42 -0.27
N MET A 21 51.97 45.77 -0.25
CA MET A 21 51.50 46.96 0.46
C MET A 21 50.14 46.67 1.10
N ASN A 22 50.09 46.96 2.39
CA ASN A 22 49.01 46.67 3.31
C ASN A 22 48.25 47.97 3.65
N LYS A 23 46.99 47.83 4.06
CA LYS A 23 46.07 48.77 4.77
C LYS A 23 45.15 49.67 3.91
N PRO A 24 44.05 50.20 4.49
CA PRO A 24 42.95 49.52 5.18
C PRO A 24 41.56 50.12 4.78
N MET A 25 40.49 49.62 5.42
CA MET A 25 39.15 50.23 5.55
C MET A 25 38.26 50.25 4.30
N ALA A 26 37.15 49.51 4.36
CA ALA A 26 35.86 50.09 4.78
C ALA A 26 34.73 49.09 4.49
N SER A 27 33.97 48.83 5.55
CA SER A 27 32.61 48.29 5.59
C SER A 27 31.81 48.45 4.30
N ARG A 28 31.40 47.32 3.70
CA ARG A 28 30.04 47.15 3.17
C ARG A 28 29.61 45.72 3.44
N GLY A 29 28.64 45.60 4.34
CA GLY A 29 27.95 44.36 4.60
C GLY A 29 27.28 43.88 3.32
N ILE A 30 27.52 42.61 3.02
CA ILE A 30 26.56 41.78 2.32
C ILE A 30 26.42 40.56 3.21
N SER A 31 25.22 40.45 3.76
CA SER A 31 24.73 39.39 4.62
C SER A 31 25.24 38.05 4.13
N ALA A 32 26.13 37.43 4.92
CA ALA A 32 26.29 35.99 4.87
C ALA A 32 24.92 35.43 5.24
N LEU A 33 24.19 34.94 4.24
CA LEU A 33 23.05 34.07 4.41
C LEU A 33 23.62 32.82 5.08
N ILE A 34 23.72 32.86 6.41
CA ILE A 34 23.78 31.66 7.22
C ILE A 34 22.47 30.97 6.90
N LEU A 35 22.51 30.04 5.92
CA LEU A 35 21.60 28.93 5.91
C LEU A 35 21.82 28.26 7.26
N LEU A 36 20.99 28.68 8.22
CA LEU A 36 20.65 27.86 9.35
C LEU A 36 20.24 26.53 8.73
N ALA A 37 21.16 25.58 8.83
CA ALA A 37 20.85 24.19 8.83
C ALA A 37 19.80 23.98 9.93
N PHE A 38 18.54 24.20 9.58
CA PHE A 38 17.45 23.44 10.15
C PHE A 38 17.60 22.02 9.61
N ALA A 39 18.67 21.35 10.06
CA ALA A 39 18.60 19.95 10.43
C ALA A 39 17.71 19.87 11.69
N GLY A 40 16.47 20.33 11.55
CA GLY A 40 15.40 19.90 12.42
C GLY A 40 15.21 18.45 12.05
N GLN A 41 15.85 17.58 12.82
CA GLN A 41 15.40 16.21 12.99
C GLN A 41 13.97 16.26 13.52
N ALA A 42 13.02 16.53 12.63
CA ALA A 42 11.80 15.78 12.60
C ALA A 42 12.12 14.53 11.77
N LEU A 43 12.98 13.66 12.33
CA LEU A 43 12.55 12.28 12.44
C LEU A 43 11.29 12.37 13.31
N ALA A 44 10.16 12.77 12.71
CA ALA A 44 8.93 12.16 13.11
C ALA A 44 9.30 10.69 13.05
N ASP A 45 9.29 10.03 14.20
CA ASP A 45 9.09 8.60 14.23
C ASP A 45 7.95 8.36 13.26
N ILE A 46 8.28 8.02 12.01
CA ILE A 46 7.40 7.29 11.13
C ILE A 46 7.40 5.95 11.84
N THR A 47 6.65 5.87 12.94
CA THR A 47 6.16 4.60 13.45
C THR A 47 5.45 4.07 12.24
N PRO A 48 6.01 3.06 11.54
CA PRO A 48 5.36 2.57 10.35
C PRO A 48 3.96 2.18 10.82
N PRO A 49 2.93 2.68 10.15
CA PRO A 49 1.54 2.36 10.46
C PRO A 49 1.46 0.86 10.66
N PRO A 50 0.87 0.36 11.76
CA PRO A 50 0.84 -1.07 11.99
C PRO A 50 0.11 -1.70 10.81
N PHE A 51 0.83 -2.46 9.99
CA PHE A 51 0.20 -3.29 8.99
C PHE A 51 -0.65 -4.32 9.71
N LEU A 52 -1.81 -4.62 9.16
CA LEU A 52 -2.70 -5.65 9.67
C LEU A 52 -2.85 -6.73 8.61
N ALA A 53 -2.52 -7.96 8.99
CA ALA A 53 -2.85 -9.14 8.22
C ALA A 53 -3.86 -9.99 9.00
N THR A 54 -4.69 -10.74 8.29
CA THR A 54 -5.51 -11.79 8.89
C THR A 54 -5.26 -13.11 8.20
N ASN A 55 -5.42 -14.20 8.96
CA ASN A 55 -5.47 -15.54 8.40
C ASN A 55 -6.40 -16.38 9.27
N GLY A 56 -7.53 -16.79 8.69
CA GLY A 56 -8.65 -17.33 9.47
C GLY A 56 -9.17 -16.28 10.45
N SER A 57 -9.19 -16.63 11.73
CA SER A 57 -9.63 -15.77 12.84
C SER A 57 -8.47 -15.06 13.57
N ARG A 58 -7.23 -15.28 13.13
CA ARG A 58 -6.02 -14.65 13.67
C ARG A 58 -5.76 -13.33 12.96
N ALA A 59 -5.24 -12.36 13.70
CA ALA A 59 -4.73 -11.09 13.20
C ALA A 59 -3.26 -10.91 13.58
N PHE A 60 -2.50 -10.30 12.68
CA PHE A 60 -1.09 -10.00 12.88
C PHE A 60 -0.88 -8.50 12.72
N THR A 61 -0.36 -7.85 13.75
CA THR A 61 0.13 -6.47 13.63
C THR A 61 1.64 -6.47 13.52
N PHE A 62 2.18 -5.64 12.64
CA PHE A 62 3.62 -5.53 12.45
C PHE A 62 4.00 -4.15 11.89
N SER A 63 5.25 -3.76 12.09
CA SER A 63 5.83 -2.55 11.51
C SER A 63 7.22 -2.87 10.96
N ALA A 64 7.85 -1.96 10.21
CA ALA A 64 9.21 -2.18 9.70
C ALA A 64 10.22 -2.51 10.81
N THR A 65 10.01 -2.05 12.04
CA THR A 65 10.96 -2.19 13.16
C THR A 65 10.52 -3.17 14.25
N GLU A 66 9.23 -3.48 14.38
CA GLU A 66 8.72 -4.40 15.40
C GLU A 66 8.43 -5.79 14.81
N ALA A 67 8.74 -6.84 15.57
CA ALA A 67 8.35 -8.20 15.22
C ALA A 67 6.80 -8.33 15.13
N PRO A 68 6.29 -9.22 14.27
CA PRO A 68 4.86 -9.52 14.20
C PRO A 68 4.33 -9.93 15.57
N LYS A 69 3.19 -9.34 15.94
CA LYS A 69 2.40 -9.72 17.12
C LYS A 69 1.10 -10.32 16.64
N GLU A 70 0.76 -11.47 17.20
CA GLU A 70 -0.44 -12.22 16.87
C GLU A 70 -1.53 -12.00 17.91
N PHE A 71 -2.78 -11.90 17.45
CA PHE A 71 -3.97 -11.75 18.27
C PHE A 71 -5.11 -12.57 17.69
N GLN A 72 -6.01 -13.00 18.56
CA GLN A 72 -7.29 -13.55 18.15
C GLN A 72 -8.26 -12.40 17.85
N LEU A 73 -8.89 -12.41 16.68
CA LEU A 73 -10.01 -11.51 16.43
C LEU A 73 -11.23 -12.02 17.18
N ALA A 74 -11.75 -11.18 18.07
CA ALA A 74 -13.01 -11.40 18.76
C ALA A 74 -14.06 -10.47 18.15
N ALA A 75 -15.08 -11.06 17.52
CA ALA A 75 -16.29 -10.33 17.20
C ALA A 75 -17.22 -10.33 18.43
N SER A 76 -17.95 -9.24 18.62
CA SER A 76 -18.84 -9.05 19.78
C SER A 76 -20.17 -9.81 19.67
N ASN A 77 -20.40 -10.55 18.59
CA ASN A 77 -21.65 -11.27 18.30
C ASN A 77 -21.47 -12.79 18.38
N GLU A 78 -22.56 -13.51 18.71
CA GLU A 78 -22.56 -14.99 18.83
C GLU A 78 -22.28 -15.70 17.48
N ASP A 79 -22.63 -15.06 16.36
CA ASP A 79 -22.36 -15.53 14.99
C ASP A 79 -21.07 -14.92 14.43
N ALA A 80 -19.96 -15.05 15.17
CA ALA A 80 -18.66 -14.54 14.71
C ALA A 80 -18.16 -15.34 13.48
N PRO A 81 -17.72 -14.66 12.39
CA PRO A 81 -17.11 -15.29 11.23
C PRO A 81 -15.91 -16.16 11.59
N GLY A 82 -15.77 -17.32 10.93
CA GLY A 82 -14.58 -18.17 11.06
C GLY A 82 -13.36 -17.66 10.30
N ALA A 83 -13.56 -16.71 9.36
CA ALA A 83 -12.49 -16.13 8.56
C ALA A 83 -12.78 -14.66 8.21
N TYR A 84 -11.72 -13.87 8.19
CA TYR A 84 -11.74 -12.44 7.86
C TYR A 84 -10.87 -12.17 6.62
N PRO A 85 -11.38 -12.43 5.40
CA PRO A 85 -10.59 -12.36 4.17
C PRO A 85 -10.23 -10.95 3.73
N ALA A 86 -10.97 -9.92 4.14
CA ALA A 86 -10.81 -8.59 3.58
C ALA A 86 -10.66 -7.54 4.68
N ILE A 87 -9.67 -6.66 4.50
CA ILE A 87 -9.37 -5.55 5.39
C ILE A 87 -8.95 -4.41 4.48
N SER A 88 -9.37 -3.18 4.76
CA SER A 88 -8.81 -1.99 4.14
C SER A 88 -9.28 -0.76 4.92
N THR A 89 -8.66 0.40 4.66
CA THR A 89 -9.02 1.66 5.30
C THR A 89 -10.00 2.42 4.42
N ASP A 90 -11.12 2.85 5.00
CA ASP A 90 -12.09 3.68 4.28
C ASP A 90 -11.60 5.12 4.08
N PHE A 91 -12.31 5.86 3.24
CA PHE A 91 -12.03 7.27 2.95
C PHE A 91 -12.11 8.21 4.17
N THR A 92 -12.62 7.73 5.31
CA THR A 92 -12.65 8.48 6.58
C THR A 92 -11.50 8.09 7.53
N GLY A 93 -10.66 7.14 7.14
CA GLY A 93 -9.55 6.63 7.96
C GLY A 93 -9.95 5.52 8.93
N ARG A 94 -11.14 4.93 8.82
CA ARG A 94 -11.54 3.78 9.63
C ARG A 94 -11.02 2.50 8.99
N VAL A 95 -10.47 1.61 9.80
CA VAL A 95 -10.12 0.25 9.35
C VAL A 95 -11.39 -0.59 9.37
N LEU A 96 -11.75 -1.10 8.19
CA LEU A 96 -12.87 -2.00 8.00
C LEU A 96 -12.35 -3.42 7.82
N VAL A 97 -13.12 -4.38 8.30
CA VAL A 97 -12.86 -5.82 8.15
C VAL A 97 -14.14 -6.47 7.65
N HIS A 98 -14.07 -7.30 6.63
CA HIS A 98 -15.18 -8.17 6.22
C HIS A 98 -14.90 -9.58 6.71
N GLY A 99 -15.90 -10.20 7.33
CA GLY A 99 -15.88 -11.60 7.72
C GLY A 99 -16.95 -12.40 6.99
N ILE A 100 -16.63 -13.65 6.65
CA ILE A 100 -17.53 -14.57 5.96
C ILE A 100 -18.34 -15.38 6.98
N ASN A 101 -19.66 -15.30 6.87
CA ASN A 101 -20.58 -16.03 7.73
C ASN A 101 -20.77 -17.46 7.17
N SER A 102 -21.14 -18.40 8.05
CA SER A 102 -21.40 -19.80 7.66
C SER A 102 -22.55 -19.96 6.64
N SER A 103 -23.42 -18.96 6.53
CA SER A 103 -24.52 -18.91 5.56
C SER A 103 -24.11 -18.49 4.14
N GLY A 104 -22.84 -18.15 3.91
CA GLY A 104 -22.31 -17.71 2.60
C GLY A 104 -22.39 -16.20 2.34
N GLY A 105 -23.09 -15.44 3.19
CA GLY A 105 -22.99 -13.98 3.23
C GLY A 105 -21.81 -13.52 4.09
N GLY A 106 -21.84 -12.25 4.51
CA GLY A 106 -20.83 -11.77 5.44
C GLY A 106 -21.22 -10.53 6.21
N THR A 107 -20.31 -10.08 7.07
CA THR A 107 -20.52 -8.93 7.94
C THR A 107 -19.31 -8.01 7.83
N PHE A 108 -19.58 -6.72 7.59
CA PHE A 108 -18.58 -5.67 7.77
C PHE A 108 -18.51 -5.29 9.24
N TYR A 109 -17.28 -5.14 9.70
CA TYR A 109 -16.91 -4.69 11.02
C TYR A 109 -16.02 -3.45 10.92
N GLN A 110 -16.12 -2.59 11.93
CA GLN A 110 -15.08 -1.62 12.20
C GLN A 110 -14.09 -2.21 13.22
N LEU A 111 -12.80 -2.19 12.87
CA LEU A 111 -11.75 -2.53 13.83
C LEU A 111 -11.60 -1.40 14.85
N ARG A 112 -11.57 -1.78 16.12
CA ARG A 112 -11.43 -0.87 17.26
C ARG A 112 -10.31 -1.31 18.19
N GLY A 113 -9.97 -0.39 19.08
CA GLY A 113 -9.06 -0.65 20.18
C GLY A 113 -7.65 -0.16 19.92
N ASN A 114 -6.68 -0.87 20.50
CA ASN A 114 -5.27 -0.55 20.43
C ASN A 114 -4.46 -1.84 20.21
N PRO A 115 -3.14 -1.77 19.91
CA PRO A 115 -2.33 -2.95 19.63
C PRO A 115 -2.30 -4.01 20.75
N SER A 116 -2.72 -3.70 21.97
CA SER A 116 -2.82 -4.65 23.08
C SER A 116 -4.23 -5.21 23.29
N ASN A 117 -5.25 -4.64 22.63
CA ASN A 117 -6.65 -5.05 22.76
C ASN A 117 -7.44 -4.59 21.52
N LEU A 118 -7.50 -5.44 20.49
CA LEU A 118 -8.28 -5.21 19.27
C LEU A 118 -9.61 -5.95 19.34
N TRP A 119 -10.68 -5.34 18.84
CA TRP A 119 -11.98 -5.99 18.70
C TRP A 119 -12.74 -5.48 17.47
N LEU A 120 -13.78 -6.22 17.08
CA LEU A 120 -14.60 -5.93 15.90
C LEU A 120 -16.02 -5.51 16.32
N ASP A 121 -16.40 -4.28 15.95
CA ASP A 121 -17.77 -3.77 16.07
C ASP A 121 -18.52 -4.04 14.75
N PRO A 122 -19.61 -4.82 14.73
CA PRO A 122 -20.38 -5.04 13.51
C PRO A 122 -21.04 -3.75 13.06
N ILE A 123 -20.96 -3.44 11.76
CA ILE A 123 -21.55 -2.22 11.18
C ILE A 123 -22.57 -2.51 10.08
N ALA A 124 -22.46 -3.62 9.36
CA ALA A 124 -23.44 -4.02 8.36
C ALA A 124 -23.36 -5.50 8.02
N SER A 125 -24.50 -6.12 7.72
CA SER A 125 -24.57 -7.46 7.14
C SER A 125 -24.78 -7.36 5.63
N THR A 126 -24.22 -8.34 4.92
CA THR A 126 -24.17 -8.39 3.46
C THR A 126 -24.63 -9.76 2.98
N GLN A 127 -25.33 -9.78 1.84
CA GLN A 127 -25.80 -11.04 1.24
C GLN A 127 -24.66 -11.84 0.61
N SER A 128 -23.61 -11.15 0.17
CA SER A 128 -22.43 -11.73 -0.48
C SER A 128 -21.24 -11.80 0.49
N ALA A 129 -20.39 -12.81 0.32
CA ALA A 129 -19.06 -12.85 0.91
C ALA A 129 -18.09 -12.06 0.03
N TYR A 130 -17.36 -11.09 0.61
CA TYR A 130 -16.32 -10.36 -0.10
C TYR A 130 -14.94 -10.83 0.32
N HIS A 131 -14.13 -11.25 -0.66
CA HIS A 131 -12.79 -11.77 -0.42
C HIS A 131 -11.74 -10.66 -0.33
N SER A 132 -12.00 -9.52 -0.94
CA SER A 132 -11.18 -8.32 -0.85
C SER A 132 -12.04 -7.09 -1.13
N PHE A 133 -11.61 -5.91 -0.70
CA PHE A 133 -12.22 -4.66 -1.10
C PHE A 133 -11.19 -3.53 -1.08
N THR A 134 -11.45 -2.48 -1.85
CA THR A 134 -10.63 -1.27 -1.91
C THR A 134 -11.50 -0.04 -2.13
N TYR A 135 -10.89 1.15 -2.09
CA TYR A 135 -11.56 2.43 -2.32
C TYR A 135 -10.97 3.17 -3.51
N VAL A 136 -11.85 3.81 -4.29
CA VAL A 136 -11.48 4.80 -5.32
C VAL A 136 -12.15 6.12 -4.99
N GLY A 137 -11.41 7.00 -4.31
CA GLY A 137 -12.00 8.17 -3.67
C GLY A 137 -13.02 7.73 -2.62
N GLU A 138 -14.28 8.14 -2.76
CA GLU A 138 -15.37 7.76 -1.84
C GLU A 138 -16.09 6.48 -2.25
N ARG A 139 -15.77 5.90 -3.42
CA ARG A 139 -16.43 4.69 -3.93
C ARG A 139 -15.75 3.45 -3.37
N MET A 140 -16.54 2.46 -2.97
CA MET A 140 -16.04 1.19 -2.43
C MET A 140 -16.25 0.09 -3.47
N PHE A 141 -15.24 -0.75 -3.67
CA PHE A 141 -15.30 -1.89 -4.58
C PHE A 141 -14.94 -3.16 -3.84
N GLY A 142 -15.76 -4.21 -3.99
CA GLY A 142 -15.56 -5.52 -3.36
C GLY A 142 -15.42 -6.62 -4.41
N VAL A 143 -14.66 -7.65 -4.07
CA VAL A 143 -14.53 -8.88 -4.86
C VAL A 143 -15.41 -9.94 -4.24
N LYS A 144 -16.34 -10.52 -5.00
CA LYS A 144 -17.09 -11.71 -4.58
C LYS A 144 -16.92 -12.84 -5.59
N ASN A 145 -17.08 -14.07 -5.10
CA ASN A 145 -17.22 -15.20 -6.00
C ASN A 145 -18.58 -15.14 -6.70
N PHE A 146 -18.58 -15.22 -8.04
CA PHE A 146 -19.81 -15.12 -8.82
C PHE A 146 -20.32 -16.49 -9.26
N GLN A 147 -19.52 -17.20 -10.07
CA GLN A 147 -19.90 -18.52 -10.56
C GLN A 147 -18.68 -19.36 -10.92
N GLY A 148 -18.51 -20.48 -10.23
CA GLY A 148 -17.39 -21.39 -10.49
C GLY A 148 -16.05 -20.71 -10.23
N SER A 149 -15.25 -20.55 -11.28
CA SER A 149 -13.94 -19.89 -11.23
C SER A 149 -13.96 -18.41 -11.61
N LEU A 150 -15.16 -17.83 -11.82
CA LEU A 150 -15.34 -16.42 -12.16
C LEU A 150 -15.57 -15.61 -10.89
N ASP A 151 -14.79 -14.54 -10.75
CA ASP A 151 -14.97 -13.54 -9.71
C ASP A 151 -15.50 -12.24 -10.30
N GLU A 152 -16.29 -11.53 -9.50
CA GLU A 152 -16.92 -10.27 -9.85
C GLU A 152 -16.39 -9.17 -8.95
N ILE A 153 -16.00 -8.05 -9.55
CA ILE A 153 -15.81 -6.81 -8.81
C ILE A 153 -17.14 -6.07 -8.85
N VAL A 154 -17.67 -5.74 -7.68
CA VAL A 154 -18.90 -4.96 -7.51
C VAL A 154 -18.60 -3.65 -6.83
N GLU A 155 -19.39 -2.63 -7.15
CA GLU A 155 -19.42 -1.40 -6.37
C GLU A 155 -20.37 -1.57 -5.18
N LEU A 156 -19.92 -1.11 -4.02
CA LEU A 156 -20.68 -1.09 -2.78
C LEU A 156 -20.96 0.36 -2.39
N ASN A 157 -22.14 0.58 -1.82
CA ASN A 157 -22.43 1.84 -1.17
C ASN A 157 -21.55 1.93 0.09
N PRO A 158 -20.69 2.95 0.22
CA PRO A 158 -19.69 2.99 1.30
C PRO A 158 -20.31 3.27 2.69
N TYR A 159 -21.59 3.64 2.76
CA TYR A 159 -22.31 3.92 4.00
C TYR A 159 -23.21 2.77 4.43
N THR A 160 -23.83 2.07 3.47
CA THR A 160 -24.78 0.97 3.74
C THR A 160 -24.22 -0.41 3.44
N PHE A 161 -23.10 -0.49 2.72
CA PHE A 161 -22.44 -1.72 2.25
C PHE A 161 -23.29 -2.60 1.33
N ALA A 162 -24.41 -2.05 0.82
CA ALA A 162 -25.22 -2.70 -0.19
C ALA A 162 -24.55 -2.63 -1.57
N GLU A 163 -24.71 -3.68 -2.38
CA GLU A 163 -24.26 -3.67 -3.78
C GLU A 163 -25.02 -2.60 -4.56
N VAL A 164 -24.28 -1.76 -5.28
CA VAL A 164 -24.82 -0.69 -6.15
C VAL A 164 -24.84 -1.17 -7.60
N GLY A 165 -23.83 -1.91 -8.01
CA GLY A 165 -23.72 -2.42 -9.37
C GLY A 165 -22.50 -3.32 -9.57
N SER A 166 -22.48 -3.99 -10.72
CA SER A 166 -21.31 -4.73 -11.19
C SER A 166 -20.32 -3.78 -11.85
N PHE A 167 -19.05 -3.86 -11.47
CA PHE A 167 -17.96 -3.27 -12.24
C PHE A 167 -17.54 -4.23 -13.37
N GLY A 168 -17.55 -5.54 -13.10
CA GLY A 168 -17.33 -6.54 -14.13
C GLY A 168 -17.08 -7.94 -13.59
N ILE A 169 -17.30 -8.93 -14.45
CA ILE A 169 -17.00 -10.35 -14.19
C ILE A 169 -15.73 -10.74 -14.93
N PHE A 170 -14.83 -11.39 -14.22
CA PHE A 170 -13.50 -11.75 -14.68
C PHE A 170 -13.28 -13.26 -14.56
N ASP A 171 -12.64 -13.84 -15.57
CA ASP A 171 -12.11 -15.19 -15.47
C ASP A 171 -10.77 -15.17 -14.72
N LEU A 172 -10.84 -14.78 -13.45
CA LEU A 172 -9.74 -14.62 -12.49
C LEU A 172 -10.19 -15.20 -11.14
N GLY A 173 -9.26 -15.79 -10.39
CA GLY A 173 -9.46 -16.23 -9.01
C GLY A 173 -8.88 -15.18 -8.09
N ILE A 174 -9.56 -14.04 -8.03
CA ILE A 174 -9.11 -12.80 -7.40
C ILE A 174 -9.00 -13.01 -5.89
N GLY A 175 -7.77 -13.04 -5.39
CA GLY A 175 -7.50 -13.10 -3.95
C GLY A 175 -7.58 -11.71 -3.32
N GLY A 176 -6.78 -10.78 -3.85
CA GLY A 176 -6.61 -9.44 -3.32
C GLY A 176 -6.84 -8.38 -4.39
N LEU A 177 -7.29 -7.21 -3.96
CA LEU A 177 -7.66 -6.08 -4.79
C LEU A 177 -7.07 -4.79 -4.20
N ALA A 178 -6.28 -4.06 -4.98
CA ALA A 178 -5.80 -2.73 -4.62
C ALA A 178 -6.03 -1.75 -5.78
N TYR A 179 -6.46 -0.53 -5.51
CA TYR A 179 -6.51 0.51 -6.53
C TYR A 179 -5.19 1.30 -6.57
N VAL A 180 -4.62 1.47 -7.78
CA VAL A 180 -3.35 2.16 -8.01
C VAL A 180 -3.59 3.47 -8.78
N PRO A 181 -3.62 4.63 -8.10
CA PRO A 181 -4.09 5.89 -8.69
C PRO A 181 -3.26 6.41 -9.87
N ASN A 182 -1.95 6.19 -9.86
CA ASN A 182 -1.05 6.64 -10.94
C ASN A 182 -1.19 5.81 -12.22
N LEU A 183 -1.68 4.57 -12.10
CA LEU A 183 -2.00 3.72 -13.25
C LEU A 183 -3.48 3.80 -13.64
N ASN A 184 -4.33 4.29 -12.72
CA ASN A 184 -5.78 4.27 -12.86
C ASN A 184 -6.30 2.84 -13.13
N GLU A 185 -5.81 1.89 -12.34
CA GLU A 185 -6.09 0.47 -12.46
C GLU A 185 -6.39 -0.15 -11.09
N PHE A 186 -7.23 -1.17 -11.07
CA PHE A 186 -7.22 -2.17 -10.02
C PHE A 186 -6.09 -3.17 -10.29
N VAL A 187 -5.17 -3.32 -9.34
CA VAL A 187 -4.23 -4.42 -9.31
C VAL A 187 -4.85 -5.57 -8.53
N VAL A 188 -4.92 -6.72 -9.17
CA VAL A 188 -5.48 -7.95 -8.58
C VAL A 188 -4.46 -9.08 -8.64
N SER A 189 -4.54 -9.96 -7.65
CA SER A 189 -3.84 -11.24 -7.67
C SER A 189 -4.76 -12.36 -8.14
N ASP A 190 -4.27 -13.23 -9.03
CA ASP A 190 -4.95 -14.47 -9.37
C ASP A 190 -4.29 -15.64 -8.64
N THR A 191 -5.03 -16.21 -7.70
CA THR A 191 -4.59 -17.36 -6.89
C THR A 191 -4.52 -18.66 -7.68
N ARG A 192 -5.15 -18.72 -8.86
CA ARG A 192 -5.13 -19.91 -9.73
C ARG A 192 -3.84 -19.97 -10.57
N THR A 193 -3.34 -18.81 -10.99
CA THR A 193 -2.21 -18.69 -11.92
C THR A 193 -0.94 -18.11 -11.26
N ASN A 194 -0.98 -17.79 -9.97
CA ASN A 194 0.12 -17.13 -9.24
C ASN A 194 0.64 -15.88 -9.96
N SER A 195 -0.28 -15.04 -10.42
CA SER A 195 0.03 -13.88 -11.27
C SER A 195 -0.70 -12.63 -10.78
N PHE A 196 -0.20 -11.47 -11.18
CA PHE A 196 -0.86 -10.19 -10.99
C PHE A 196 -1.42 -9.67 -12.31
N TYR A 197 -2.58 -9.03 -12.24
CA TYR A 197 -3.23 -8.38 -13.37
C TYR A 197 -3.58 -6.94 -13.03
N GLY A 198 -3.48 -6.07 -14.02
CA GLY A 198 -4.04 -4.72 -14.00
C GLY A 198 -5.39 -4.73 -14.70
N ILE A 199 -6.40 -4.09 -14.10
CA ILE A 199 -7.73 -3.90 -14.67
C ILE A 199 -7.99 -2.41 -14.74
N ALA A 200 -8.11 -1.85 -15.95
CA ALA A 200 -8.34 -0.42 -16.15
C ALA A 200 -9.62 0.04 -15.44
N TYR A 201 -9.56 1.15 -14.71
CA TYR A 201 -10.72 1.77 -14.09
C TYR A 201 -11.19 2.97 -14.94
N ASP A 202 -12.30 2.82 -15.65
CA ASP A 202 -12.81 3.81 -16.60
C ASP A 202 -13.84 4.79 -16.01
N GLY A 203 -13.98 4.81 -14.69
CA GLY A 203 -15.01 5.59 -14.00
C GLY A 203 -16.31 4.82 -13.73
N GLY A 204 -16.34 3.50 -13.98
CA GLY A 204 -17.39 2.60 -13.48
C GLY A 204 -18.58 2.45 -14.42
N GLY A 205 -18.35 2.53 -15.72
CA GLY A 205 -19.36 2.31 -16.76
C GLY A 205 -19.33 0.91 -17.35
N ASP A 206 -18.14 0.36 -17.58
CA ASP A 206 -17.93 -0.93 -18.24
C ASP A 206 -16.82 -1.76 -17.57
N ARG A 207 -16.75 -3.05 -17.96
CA ARG A 207 -15.66 -3.94 -17.57
C ARG A 207 -14.34 -3.39 -18.09
N GLY A 208 -13.45 -3.01 -17.18
CA GLY A 208 -12.09 -2.61 -17.48
C GLY A 208 -11.29 -3.62 -18.31
N SER A 209 -10.44 -3.12 -19.20
CA SER A 209 -9.47 -3.96 -19.93
C SER A 209 -8.49 -4.62 -18.97
N VAL A 210 -8.21 -5.91 -19.17
CA VAL A 210 -7.29 -6.69 -18.34
C VAL A 210 -5.94 -6.82 -19.02
N ARG A 211 -4.86 -6.56 -18.28
CA ARG A 211 -3.48 -6.84 -18.70
C ARG A 211 -2.76 -7.70 -17.67
N LEU A 212 -1.93 -8.63 -18.14
CA LEU A 212 -0.99 -9.34 -17.26
C LEU A 212 0.11 -8.35 -16.83
N ILE A 213 0.36 -8.27 -15.53
CA ILE A 213 1.53 -7.58 -14.99
C ILE A 213 2.70 -8.55 -14.97
N GLY A 214 2.48 -9.75 -14.41
CA GLY A 214 3.46 -10.84 -14.45
C GLY A 214 3.22 -11.89 -13.38
N HIS A 215 4.14 -12.86 -13.30
CA HIS A 215 4.08 -13.95 -12.32
C HIS A 215 4.69 -13.51 -10.98
N ALA A 216 4.07 -13.93 -9.88
CA ALA A 216 4.50 -13.58 -8.52
C ALA A 216 5.91 -14.09 -8.15
N GLY A 217 6.46 -15.05 -8.89
CA GLY A 217 7.77 -15.64 -8.61
C GLY A 217 7.78 -16.68 -7.50
N MET A 218 6.61 -16.98 -6.90
CA MET A 218 6.43 -18.02 -5.89
C MET A 218 5.06 -18.69 -6.04
N ARG A 219 4.91 -19.90 -5.51
CA ARG A 219 3.59 -20.50 -5.36
C ARG A 219 2.91 -19.85 -4.16
N TRP A 220 1.68 -19.38 -4.33
CA TRP A 220 0.95 -18.83 -3.21
C TRP A 220 -0.52 -19.26 -3.20
N GLY A 221 -1.20 -19.00 -2.10
CA GLY A 221 -2.65 -19.10 -2.00
C GLY A 221 -3.18 -17.99 -1.11
N ALA A 222 -4.38 -17.50 -1.41
CA ALA A 222 -5.14 -16.47 -0.69
C ALA A 222 -4.33 -15.25 -0.25
N ASN A 223 -4.69 -14.06 -0.72
CA ASN A 223 -3.87 -12.90 -0.46
C ASN A 223 -4.70 -11.62 -0.39
N GLY A 224 -4.34 -10.71 0.50
CA GLY A 224 -4.84 -9.35 0.49
C GLY A 224 -3.85 -8.43 -0.22
N LEU A 225 -4.34 -7.38 -0.87
CA LEU A 225 -3.51 -6.32 -1.45
C LEU A 225 -3.99 -4.97 -0.94
N GLU A 226 -3.06 -4.04 -0.75
CA GLU A 226 -3.37 -2.64 -0.43
C GLU A 226 -2.33 -1.73 -1.10
N TYR A 227 -2.77 -0.57 -1.57
CA TYR A 227 -1.88 0.43 -2.13
C TYR A 227 -1.53 1.49 -1.09
N HIS A 228 -0.24 1.73 -0.90
CA HIS A 228 0.24 2.78 -0.01
C HIS A 228 1.52 3.44 -0.55
N ASP A 229 1.51 4.76 -0.63
CA ASP A 229 2.68 5.58 -0.99
C ASP A 229 3.45 5.11 -2.24
N GLY A 230 2.72 4.74 -3.30
CA GLY A 230 3.32 4.33 -4.58
C GLY A 230 3.65 2.84 -4.68
N VAL A 231 3.40 2.06 -3.64
CA VAL A 231 3.73 0.64 -3.58
C VAL A 231 2.46 -0.17 -3.33
N VAL A 232 2.31 -1.27 -4.07
CA VAL A 232 1.30 -2.28 -3.75
C VAL A 232 1.93 -3.29 -2.81
N TYR A 233 1.40 -3.35 -1.59
CA TYR A 233 1.78 -4.32 -0.59
C TYR A 233 0.75 -5.45 -0.55
N GLY A 234 1.15 -6.59 -0.01
CA GLY A 234 0.23 -7.69 0.20
C GLY A 234 0.71 -8.67 1.25
N THR A 235 -0.22 -9.52 1.65
CA THR A 235 0.08 -10.73 2.41
C THR A 235 -0.38 -11.94 1.64
N ALA A 236 0.35 -13.04 1.74
CA ALA A 236 0.03 -14.27 1.03
C ALA A 236 0.43 -15.49 1.85
N ILE A 237 -0.23 -16.63 1.59
CA ILE A 237 0.27 -17.92 2.06
C ILE A 237 1.31 -18.42 1.07
N ARG A 238 2.56 -18.52 1.50
CA ARG A 238 3.65 -19.09 0.70
C ARG A 238 3.48 -20.61 0.63
N GLY A 239 3.36 -21.14 -0.58
CA GLY A 239 2.96 -22.52 -0.83
C GLY A 239 4.03 -23.56 -0.53
N GLU A 240 5.30 -23.16 -0.47
CA GLU A 240 6.45 -24.03 -0.23
C GLU A 240 6.51 -24.51 1.23
N ASP A 241 6.15 -23.65 2.18
CA ASP A 241 6.33 -23.88 3.61
C ASP A 241 5.13 -23.45 4.47
N MET A 242 4.00 -23.09 3.84
CA MET A 242 2.77 -22.68 4.51
C MET A 242 2.99 -21.53 5.51
N GLN A 243 3.88 -20.60 5.18
CA GLN A 243 4.08 -19.39 5.96
C GLN A 243 3.19 -18.26 5.45
N LEU A 244 2.59 -17.50 6.38
CA LEU A 244 1.99 -16.21 6.06
C LEU A 244 3.13 -15.21 5.88
N VAL A 245 3.24 -14.64 4.69
CA VAL A 245 4.28 -13.68 4.35
C VAL A 245 3.69 -12.32 4.05
N PHE A 246 4.49 -11.28 4.26
CA PHE A 246 4.24 -9.90 3.85
C PHE A 246 5.32 -9.46 2.86
N GLY A 247 4.94 -8.63 1.90
CA GLY A 247 5.84 -8.13 0.88
C GLY A 247 5.21 -7.10 -0.03
N SER A 248 5.95 -6.76 -1.09
CA SER A 248 5.58 -5.78 -2.10
C SER A 248 5.57 -6.38 -3.50
N VAL A 249 4.77 -5.77 -4.37
CA VAL A 249 4.62 -6.14 -5.78
C VAL A 249 5.39 -5.16 -6.65
N ASP A 250 6.27 -5.68 -7.49
CA ASP A 250 6.82 -4.92 -8.61
C ASP A 250 5.76 -4.84 -9.71
N LEU A 251 5.26 -3.63 -10.01
CA LEU A 251 4.18 -3.40 -10.98
C LEU A 251 4.65 -3.44 -12.45
N ASP A 252 5.95 -3.52 -12.69
CA ASP A 252 6.49 -3.69 -14.04
C ASP A 252 6.68 -5.17 -14.37
N THR A 253 7.05 -6.00 -13.39
CA THR A 253 7.40 -7.41 -13.59
C THR A 253 6.41 -8.41 -12.99
N GLY A 254 5.57 -7.97 -12.05
CA GLY A 254 4.67 -8.81 -11.27
C GLY A 254 5.38 -9.61 -10.17
N HIS A 255 6.68 -9.44 -9.98
CA HIS A 255 7.43 -10.19 -8.97
C HIS A 255 7.02 -9.76 -7.55
N PHE A 256 6.70 -10.73 -6.68
CA PHE A 256 6.41 -10.48 -5.28
C PHE A 256 7.68 -10.64 -4.44
N THR A 257 8.11 -9.55 -3.80
CA THR A 257 9.28 -9.58 -2.92
C THR A 257 8.83 -9.82 -1.49
N VAL A 258 9.16 -10.98 -0.94
CA VAL A 258 8.91 -11.28 0.48
C VAL A 258 9.83 -10.42 1.34
N GLU A 259 9.22 -9.54 2.13
CA GLU A 259 9.93 -8.68 3.07
C GLU A 259 9.94 -9.29 4.47
N ARG A 260 8.90 -10.05 4.82
CA ARG A 260 8.75 -10.61 6.16
C ARG A 260 7.92 -11.89 6.19
N VAL A 261 8.29 -12.80 7.10
CA VAL A 261 7.44 -13.92 7.54
C VAL A 261 6.68 -13.50 8.79
N LEU A 262 5.36 -13.59 8.75
CA LEU A 262 4.46 -13.21 9.85
C LEU A 262 4.21 -14.37 10.81
N GLY A 263 4.22 -15.61 10.30
CA GLY A 263 4.05 -16.83 11.09
C GLY A 263 3.51 -17.98 10.25
N GLU A 264 3.16 -19.08 10.90
CA GLU A 264 2.51 -20.21 10.23
C GLU A 264 1.10 -19.83 9.77
N ALA A 265 0.78 -20.20 8.52
CA ALA A 265 -0.53 -19.98 7.93
C ALA A 265 -1.43 -21.21 8.08
N GLU A 266 -2.68 -20.94 8.38
CA GLU A 266 -3.80 -21.83 8.18
C GLU A 266 -4.29 -21.75 6.73
N ARG A 267 -4.70 -22.88 6.17
CA ARG A 267 -5.36 -22.90 4.87
C ARG A 267 -6.67 -22.12 4.96
N GLY A 268 -6.87 -21.19 4.04
CA GLY A 268 -8.09 -20.40 4.00
C GLY A 268 -7.82 -19.03 3.41
N ALA A 269 -8.68 -18.09 3.72
CA ALA A 269 -8.55 -16.72 3.24
C ALA A 269 -7.58 -15.90 4.11
N VAL A 270 -6.94 -14.93 3.46
CA VAL A 270 -5.99 -14.00 4.06
C VAL A 270 -6.41 -12.59 3.68
N GLY A 271 -6.56 -11.74 4.70
CA GLY A 271 -6.76 -10.32 4.52
C GLY A 271 -5.50 -9.53 4.78
N PHE A 272 -5.42 -8.37 4.16
CA PHE A 272 -4.36 -7.41 4.35
C PHE A 272 -4.94 -6.01 4.28
N GLY A 273 -4.61 -5.17 5.25
CA GLY A 273 -4.97 -3.77 5.23
C GLY A 273 -3.95 -2.94 5.99
N PHE A 274 -3.89 -1.68 5.61
CA PHE A 274 -3.13 -0.68 6.31
C PHE A 274 -3.91 -0.15 7.52
N VAL A 275 -3.27 0.04 8.67
CA VAL A 275 -3.86 0.77 9.81
C VAL A 275 -3.12 2.09 9.96
N PRO A 276 -3.73 3.24 9.62
CA PRO A 276 -3.09 4.52 9.82
C PRO A 276 -2.71 4.68 11.29
N ALA A 277 -1.46 5.06 11.57
CA ALA A 277 -1.09 5.44 12.92
C ALA A 277 -2.02 6.60 13.37
N PRO A 278 -2.46 6.64 14.64
CA PRO A 278 -3.38 7.68 15.11
C PRO A 278 -2.92 9.13 14.83
N GLY A 279 -1.61 9.35 14.69
CA GLY A 279 -1.02 10.65 14.32
C GLY A 279 -1.06 10.99 12.82
N SER A 280 -1.17 9.99 11.94
CA SER A 280 -1.15 10.19 10.48
C SER A 280 -2.42 10.88 9.98
N VAL A 281 -3.57 10.62 10.62
CA VAL A 281 -4.85 11.26 10.30
C VAL A 281 -4.83 12.76 10.66
N ALA A 282 -4.18 13.12 11.77
CA ALA A 282 -4.01 14.52 12.18
C ALA A 282 -3.09 15.31 11.22
N LEU A 283 -2.04 14.66 10.69
CA LEU A 283 -1.12 15.28 9.72
C LEU A 283 -1.72 15.38 8.31
N LEU A 284 -2.53 14.42 7.87
CA LEU A 284 -3.30 14.52 6.62
C LEU A 284 -4.32 15.68 6.69
N GLY A 285 -5.00 15.85 7.82
CA GLY A 285 -5.91 16.98 8.05
C GLY A 285 -5.19 18.34 8.07
N LEU A 286 -4.00 18.43 8.66
CA LEU A 286 -3.21 19.66 8.70
C LEU A 286 -2.51 19.97 7.37
N GLY A 287 -2.00 18.96 6.67
CA GLY A 287 -1.39 19.09 5.35
C GLY A 287 -2.39 19.52 4.29
N GLY A 288 -3.61 18.96 4.32
CA GLY A 288 -4.71 19.38 3.45
C GLY A 288 -5.16 20.83 3.67
N MET A 289 -5.22 21.28 4.92
CA MET A 289 -5.55 22.68 5.24
C MET A 289 -4.46 23.67 4.82
N LEU A 290 -3.19 23.31 4.94
CA LEU A 290 -2.07 24.16 4.49
C LEU A 290 -2.00 24.24 2.96
N ALA A 291 -2.30 23.16 2.25
CA ALA A 291 -2.39 23.15 0.79
C ALA A 291 -3.59 23.97 0.26
N ALA A 292 -4.75 23.89 0.93
CA ALA A 292 -5.94 24.67 0.57
C ALA A 292 -5.77 26.17 0.81
N ARG A 293 -4.98 26.58 1.82
CA ARG A 293 -4.69 27.98 2.10
C ARG A 293 -3.70 28.62 1.13
N ARG A 294 -2.93 27.81 0.40
CA ARG A 294 -1.97 28.28 -0.62
C ARG A 294 -2.60 28.48 -2.02
N ARG A 295 -3.85 28.03 -2.21
CA ARG A 295 -4.63 28.19 -3.46
C ARG A 295 -5.73 29.27 -3.36
N ARG A 296 -5.71 30.11 -2.33
CA ARG A 296 -6.53 31.32 -2.25
C ARG A 296 -5.65 32.55 -2.33
#